data_AF-A0A3R7S6N1-F1
#
_entry.id   AF-A0A3R7S6N1-F1
#
_cell.length_a   1.000
_cell.length_b   1.000
_cell.length_c   1.000
_cell.angle_alpha   90.00
_cell.angle_beta   90.00
_cell.angle_gamma   90.00
#
_symmetry.space_group_name_H-M   'P 1'
#
loop_
_entity.id
_entity.type
_entity.pdbx_description
1 polymer ?
#
loop_
_entity_poly.entity_id
_entity_poly.type
_entity_poly.pdbx_seq_one_letter_code
_entity_poly.pdbx_strand_id
1 'polypeptide(L)'
;MSPSANPMGQVYLGFRSLLVKLAVFVVMAALLAWAIGGTLWPRTAVGIVGTPIDVDGSRIALVSQIGGEYSVFGLGVLGQDGRVVDRWPKAELVLPIWRDALTPVSNPTGTSGAVAYRIGTRWFVREFKGVDAEGLHPLQGPGGLLREVADRLAAARILEGFASGLPLERSGGMQDQPPASEMSDEGSSTPASSGPN
;
A
#
# COMPACT_ATOMS: atom_id res chain seq x y z
N MET A 1 50.42 63.76 31.06
CA MET A 1 49.91 63.29 29.76
C MET A 1 48.99 62.11 30.04
N SER A 2 47.68 62.33 30.06
CA SER A 2 46.71 61.23 30.21
C SER A 2 46.51 60.58 28.83
N PRO A 3 46.69 59.26 28.68
CA PRO A 3 46.44 58.59 27.42
C PRO A 3 44.92 58.63 27.15
N SER A 4 44.53 59.34 26.09
CA SER A 4 43.17 59.30 25.53
C SER A 4 42.94 57.89 24.98
N ALA A 5 42.14 57.09 25.68
CA ALA A 5 41.69 55.79 25.19
C ALA A 5 40.84 56.01 23.92
N ASN A 6 41.29 55.49 22.78
CA ASN A 6 40.57 55.61 21.52
C ASN A 6 39.23 54.84 21.57
N PRO A 7 38.06 55.52 21.53
CA PRO A 7 36.75 54.87 21.68
C PRO A 7 36.43 53.90 20.52
N MET A 8 37.05 54.12 19.36
CA MET A 8 36.95 53.25 18.17
C MET A 8 37.40 51.80 18.42
N GLY A 9 38.44 51.58 19.24
CA GLY A 9 38.94 50.23 19.52
C GLY A 9 37.96 49.40 20.35
N GLN A 10 37.23 50.04 21.26
CA GLN A 10 36.25 49.39 22.12
C GLN A 10 34.97 49.01 21.35
N VAL A 11 34.52 49.88 20.44
CA VAL A 11 33.37 49.58 19.57
C VAL A 11 33.70 48.44 18.61
N TYR A 12 34.91 48.42 18.04
CA TYR A 12 35.36 47.36 17.13
C TYR A 12 35.45 45.99 17.84
N LEU A 13 35.99 45.96 19.05
CA LEU A 13 36.04 44.74 19.87
C LEU A 13 34.63 44.27 20.29
N GLY A 14 33.75 45.21 20.65
CA GLY A 14 32.35 44.92 20.97
C GLY A 14 31.58 44.34 19.78
N PHE A 15 31.73 44.95 18.60
CA PHE A 15 31.07 44.50 17.37
C PHE A 15 31.57 43.14 16.89
N ARG A 16 32.88 42.88 16.99
CA ARG A 16 33.46 41.57 16.68
C ARG A 16 32.93 40.48 17.61
N SER A 17 32.82 40.77 18.91
CA SER A 17 32.24 39.82 19.87
C SER A 17 30.75 39.57 19.57
N LEU A 18 30.01 40.60 19.18
CA LEU A 18 28.61 40.49 18.79
C LEU A 18 28.43 39.60 17.55
N LEU A 19 29.24 39.82 16.50
CA LEU A 19 29.21 39.01 15.29
C LEU A 19 29.54 37.54 15.55
N VAL A 20 30.54 37.28 16.40
CA VAL A 20 30.89 35.91 16.78
C VAL A 20 29.74 35.24 17.54
N LYS A 21 29.13 35.93 18.51
CA LYS A 21 27.97 35.40 19.25
C LYS A 21 26.78 35.14 18.34
N LEU A 22 26.50 36.06 17.41
CA LEU A 22 25.43 35.89 16.42
C LEU A 22 25.69 34.70 15.51
N ALA A 23 26.92 34.56 15.00
CA ALA A 23 27.31 33.41 14.17
C ALA A 23 27.15 32.10 14.93
N VAL A 24 27.63 32.02 16.18
CA VAL A 24 27.46 30.84 17.04
C VAL A 24 25.98 30.54 17.28
N PHE A 25 25.16 31.55 17.54
CA PHE A 25 23.72 31.38 17.73
C PHE A 25 23.04 30.83 16.47
N VAL A 26 23.35 31.37 15.28
CA VAL A 26 22.80 30.90 14.01
C VAL A 26 23.24 29.47 13.71
N VAL A 27 24.51 29.12 13.95
CA VAL A 27 25.02 27.76 13.77
C VAL A 27 24.31 26.79 14.72
N MET A 28 24.18 27.14 16.00
CA MET A 28 23.45 26.31 16.96
C MET A 28 21.97 26.15 16.58
N ALA A 29 21.32 27.23 16.14
CA ALA A 29 19.93 27.19 15.69
C ALA A 29 19.76 26.34 14.43
N ALA A 30 20.69 26.42 13.47
CA ALA A 30 20.69 25.60 12.27
C ALA A 30 20.92 24.12 12.59
N LEU A 31 21.86 23.82 13.50
CA LEU A 31 22.07 22.45 13.99
C LEU A 31 20.85 21.91 14.72
N LEU A 32 20.17 22.72 15.53
CA LEU A 32 18.96 22.32 16.24
C LEU A 32 17.79 22.11 15.26
N ALA A 33 17.61 23.02 14.31
CA ALA A 33 16.61 22.90 13.26
C ALA A 33 16.88 21.71 12.34
N TRP A 34 18.14 21.39 12.08
CA TRP A 34 18.52 20.20 11.33
C TRP A 34 18.32 18.91 12.16
N ALA A 35 18.66 18.92 13.43
CA ALA A 35 18.44 17.79 14.33
C ALA A 35 16.94 17.52 14.54
N ILE A 36 16.12 18.56 14.68
CA ILE A 36 14.66 18.46 14.85
C ILE A 36 13.96 18.21 13.50
N GLY A 37 14.32 18.95 12.45
CA GLY A 37 13.73 18.83 11.11
C GLY A 37 14.14 17.57 10.36
N GLY A 38 15.35 17.05 10.58
CA GLY A 38 15.80 15.76 10.04
C GLY A 38 15.17 14.55 10.73
N THR A 39 14.67 14.72 11.96
CA THR A 39 14.03 13.63 12.74
C THR A 39 12.50 13.68 12.75
N LEU A 40 11.89 14.83 12.42
CA LEU A 40 10.44 15.01 12.33
C LEU A 40 9.85 14.69 10.96
N TRP A 41 10.62 14.12 10.02
CA TRP A 41 10.01 13.57 8.82
C TRP A 41 8.95 12.56 9.26
N PRO A 42 7.66 12.81 8.94
CA PRO A 42 6.60 11.93 9.35
C PRO A 42 6.81 10.64 8.59
N ARG A 43 7.47 9.68 9.24
CA ARG A 43 7.18 8.27 8.99
C ARG A 43 5.71 8.19 9.37
N THR A 44 4.84 8.25 8.38
CA THR A 44 3.41 7.94 8.56
C THR A 44 3.35 6.77 9.52
N ALA A 45 2.72 6.95 10.68
CA ALA A 45 2.81 5.95 11.73
C ALA A 45 2.23 4.65 11.18
N VAL A 46 3.10 3.68 10.96
CA VAL A 46 2.75 2.34 10.49
C VAL A 46 2.82 1.42 11.68
N GLY A 47 1.66 1.04 12.19
CA GLY A 47 1.54 -0.01 13.20
C GLY A 47 1.39 -1.36 12.52
N ILE A 48 2.16 -2.35 12.94
CA ILE A 48 1.89 -3.74 12.54
C ILE A 48 0.67 -4.22 13.32
N VAL A 49 -0.30 -4.80 12.61
CA VAL A 49 -1.56 -5.30 13.16
C VAL A 49 -1.63 -6.80 12.91
N GLY A 50 -1.85 -7.59 13.96
CA GLY A 50 -1.92 -9.04 13.85
C GLY A 50 -0.57 -9.72 13.65
N THR A 51 -0.62 -10.99 13.24
CA THR A 51 0.55 -11.86 13.14
C THR A 51 1.16 -11.77 11.74
N PRO A 52 2.47 -11.48 11.60
CA PRO A 52 3.16 -11.59 10.32
C PRO A 52 3.16 -13.03 9.81
N ILE A 53 3.03 -13.18 8.49
CA ILE A 53 3.13 -14.45 7.79
C ILE A 53 4.39 -14.46 6.91
N ASP A 54 4.90 -15.65 6.62
CA ASP A 54 6.00 -15.85 5.67
C ASP A 54 5.43 -16.36 4.35
N VAL A 55 5.74 -15.66 3.26
CA VAL A 55 5.31 -16.01 1.89
C VAL A 55 6.50 -15.87 0.95
N ASP A 56 6.94 -17.00 0.41
CA ASP A 56 8.05 -17.08 -0.55
C ASP A 56 9.32 -16.33 -0.07
N GLY A 57 9.69 -16.56 1.21
CA GLY A 57 10.82 -15.90 1.86
C GLY A 57 10.61 -14.44 2.26
N SER A 58 9.48 -13.84 1.91
CA SER A 58 9.09 -12.48 2.32
C SER A 58 8.22 -12.54 3.57
N ARG A 59 8.56 -11.73 4.58
CA ARG A 59 7.74 -11.59 5.78
C ARG A 59 6.74 -10.46 5.60
N ILE A 60 5.45 -10.78 5.64
CA ILE A 60 4.37 -9.86 5.31
C ILE A 60 3.42 -9.74 6.50
N ALA A 61 3.01 -8.53 6.83
CA ALA A 61 2.04 -8.30 7.91
C ALA A 61 0.94 -7.33 7.48
N LEU A 62 -0.21 -7.40 8.15
CA LEU A 62 -1.19 -6.33 8.05
C LEU A 62 -0.64 -5.11 8.79
N VAL A 63 -0.86 -3.93 8.23
CA VAL A 63 -0.43 -2.67 8.81
C VAL A 63 -1.58 -1.67 8.89
N SER A 64 -1.67 -0.95 10.00
CA SER A 64 -2.49 0.26 10.11
C SER A 64 -1.61 1.45 9.80
N GLN A 65 -2.12 2.34 8.95
CA GLN A 65 -1.48 3.59 8.58
C GLN A 65 -2.39 4.74 8.99
N ILE A 66 -1.80 5.86 9.43
CA ILE A 66 -2.55 7.09 9.62
C ILE A 66 -2.72 7.75 8.23
N GLY A 67 -3.95 7.78 7.73
CA GLY A 67 -4.30 8.35 6.43
C GLY A 67 -5.42 9.39 6.55
N GLY A 68 -5.06 10.65 6.67
CA GLY A 68 -6.02 11.73 6.90
C GLY A 68 -6.71 11.61 8.26
N GLU A 69 -8.04 11.65 8.28
CA GLU A 69 -8.87 11.67 9.50
C GLU A 69 -9.09 10.25 10.11
N TYR A 70 -8.74 9.18 9.40
CA TYR A 70 -9.00 7.79 9.81
C TYR A 70 -7.78 6.89 9.68
N SER A 71 -7.73 5.82 10.48
CA SER A 71 -6.80 4.71 10.25
C SER A 71 -7.18 3.95 8.98
N VAL A 72 -6.21 3.72 8.10
CA VAL A 72 -6.37 2.93 6.87
C VAL A 72 -5.49 1.69 6.95
N PHE A 73 -5.94 0.59 6.36
CA PHE A 73 -5.21 -0.67 6.38
C PHE A 73 -4.39 -0.88 5.09
N GLY A 74 -3.39 -1.73 5.19
CA GLY A 74 -2.63 -2.24 4.04
C GLY A 74 -1.81 -3.45 4.45
N LEU A 75 -1.05 -3.99 3.52
CA LEU A 75 0.03 -4.92 3.81
C LEU A 75 1.36 -4.18 3.88
N GLY A 76 2.21 -4.64 4.78
CA GLY A 76 3.59 -4.19 4.90
C GLY A 76 4.54 -5.37 4.75
N VAL A 77 5.61 -5.17 3.99
CA VAL A 77 6.76 -6.08 3.94
C VAL A 77 7.66 -5.74 5.12
N LEU A 78 8.06 -6.74 5.90
CA LEU A 78 8.94 -6.57 7.05
C LEU A 78 10.38 -6.88 6.65
N GLY A 79 11.30 -5.99 7.04
CA GLY A 79 12.73 -6.23 6.97
C GLY A 79 13.19 -7.23 8.04
N GLN A 80 14.48 -7.57 8.01
CA GLN A 80 15.09 -8.48 9.00
C GLN A 80 15.02 -7.94 10.43
N ASP A 81 14.95 -6.61 10.59
CA ASP A 81 14.79 -5.93 11.88
C ASP A 81 13.32 -5.88 12.36
N GLY A 82 12.40 -6.52 11.63
CA GLY A 82 10.98 -6.55 11.93
C GLY A 82 10.25 -5.23 11.63
N ARG A 83 10.93 -4.25 11.02
CA ARG A 83 10.31 -2.98 10.63
C ARG A 83 9.69 -3.07 9.25
N VAL A 84 8.63 -2.30 9.03
CA VAL A 84 8.01 -2.19 7.71
C VAL A 84 8.97 -1.46 6.76
N VAL A 85 9.44 -2.16 5.73
CA VAL A 85 10.35 -1.63 4.71
C VAL A 85 9.61 -1.12 3.46
N ASP A 86 8.46 -1.73 3.15
CA ASP A 86 7.55 -1.25 2.11
C ASP A 86 6.10 -1.58 2.49
N ARG A 87 5.14 -0.92 1.85
CA ARG A 87 3.71 -1.08 2.15
C ARG A 87 2.82 -0.76 0.96
N TRP A 88 1.64 -1.38 0.95
CA TRP A 88 0.58 -1.08 0.01
C TRP A 88 -0.82 -1.41 0.54
N PRO A 89 -1.86 -0.62 0.21
CA PRO A 89 -1.79 0.68 -0.47
C PRO A 89 -1.07 1.73 0.40
N LYS A 90 -0.38 2.68 -0.23
CA LYS A 90 0.26 3.80 0.49
C LYS A 90 -0.81 4.84 0.80
N ALA A 91 -1.03 5.10 2.08
CA ALA A 91 -2.08 6.02 2.55
C ALA A 91 -1.99 7.43 1.94
N GLU A 92 -0.78 7.88 1.58
CA GLU A 92 -0.55 9.23 1.02
C GLU A 92 -0.82 9.34 -0.49
N LEU A 93 -0.89 8.21 -1.22
CA LEU A 93 -0.69 8.22 -2.67
C LEU A 93 -1.82 7.59 -3.49
N VAL A 94 -2.62 6.64 -2.97
CA VAL A 94 -3.44 5.78 -3.85
C VAL A 94 -4.81 5.37 -3.27
N LEU A 95 -5.87 5.53 -4.08
CA LEU A 95 -7.09 4.73 -4.00
C LEU A 95 -6.83 3.37 -4.68
N PRO A 96 -7.17 2.23 -4.06
CA PRO A 96 -8.22 2.13 -3.05
C PRO A 96 -7.73 2.25 -1.60
N ILE A 97 -8.57 2.87 -0.75
CA ILE A 97 -8.37 2.92 0.70
C ILE A 97 -9.04 1.70 1.34
N TRP A 98 -8.26 0.91 2.09
CA TRP A 98 -8.81 -0.20 2.86
C TRP A 98 -9.34 0.33 4.19
N ARG A 99 -10.67 0.32 4.34
CA ARG A 99 -11.36 0.80 5.54
C ARG A 99 -11.42 -0.24 6.66
N ASP A 100 -11.25 -1.50 6.30
CA ASP A 100 -11.21 -2.64 7.21
C ASP A 100 -10.41 -3.75 6.52
N ALA A 101 -9.80 -4.63 7.31
CA ALA A 101 -9.03 -5.76 6.81
C ALA A 101 -8.95 -6.87 7.85
N LEU A 102 -8.74 -8.10 7.37
CA LEU A 102 -8.40 -9.25 8.20
C LEU A 102 -6.90 -9.52 8.11
N THR A 103 -6.36 -10.15 9.15
CA THR A 103 -4.97 -10.62 9.16
C THR A 103 -4.72 -11.52 7.96
N PRO A 104 -3.62 -11.32 7.20
CA PRO A 104 -3.29 -12.18 6.08
C PRO A 104 -2.97 -13.59 6.56
N VAL A 105 -3.17 -14.56 5.68
CA VAL A 105 -2.84 -15.97 5.90
C VAL A 105 -1.95 -16.48 4.77
N SER A 106 -1.06 -17.42 5.08
CA SER A 106 -0.27 -18.15 4.07
C SER A 106 -0.99 -19.45 3.71
N ASN A 107 -0.78 -19.93 2.48
CA ASN A 107 -1.13 -21.30 2.14
C ASN A 107 -0.21 -22.30 2.90
N PRO A 108 -0.56 -23.60 2.99
CA PRO A 108 0.25 -24.58 3.71
C PRO A 108 1.68 -24.74 3.19
N THR A 109 1.92 -24.43 1.91
CA THR A 109 3.24 -24.50 1.29
C THR A 109 4.08 -23.24 1.51
N GLY A 110 3.50 -22.17 2.07
CA GLY A 110 4.17 -20.88 2.26
C GLY A 110 4.54 -20.15 0.96
N THR A 111 3.96 -20.53 -0.17
CA THR A 111 4.31 -19.98 -1.50
C THR A 111 3.40 -18.83 -1.94
N SER A 112 2.18 -18.76 -1.39
CA SER A 112 1.28 -17.63 -1.60
C SER A 112 0.55 -17.27 -0.31
N GLY A 113 0.11 -16.02 -0.24
CA GLY A 113 -0.70 -15.48 0.84
C GLY A 113 -2.04 -14.99 0.34
N ALA A 114 -2.98 -14.84 1.26
CA ALA A 114 -4.27 -14.24 0.98
C ALA A 114 -4.62 -13.22 2.06
N VAL A 115 -5.28 -12.13 1.64
CA VAL A 115 -5.76 -11.08 2.54
C VAL A 115 -7.19 -10.72 2.18
N ALA A 116 -7.99 -10.42 3.20
CA ALA A 116 -9.31 -9.84 3.02
C ALA A 116 -9.31 -8.38 3.43
N TYR A 117 -9.94 -7.53 2.62
CA TYR A 117 -10.04 -6.10 2.87
C TYR A 117 -11.35 -5.52 2.36
N ARG A 118 -11.74 -4.37 2.92
CA ARG A 118 -12.96 -3.65 2.54
C ARG A 118 -12.63 -2.33 1.85
N ILE A 119 -13.20 -2.10 0.68
CA ILE A 119 -13.17 -0.81 -0.03
C ILE A 119 -14.60 -0.28 -0.09
N GLY A 120 -14.84 0.89 0.48
CA GLY A 120 -16.19 1.41 0.65
C GLY A 120 -17.04 0.43 1.46
N THR A 121 -18.09 -0.12 0.83
CA THR A 121 -18.99 -1.11 1.43
C THR A 121 -18.70 -2.55 1.01
N ARG A 122 -17.77 -2.77 0.07
CA ARG A 122 -17.54 -4.09 -0.55
C ARG A 122 -16.33 -4.78 0.05
N TRP A 123 -16.48 -6.08 0.30
CA TRP A 123 -15.39 -6.93 0.77
C TRP A 123 -14.73 -7.66 -0.39
N PHE A 124 -13.42 -7.78 -0.31
CA PHE A 124 -12.60 -8.46 -1.28
C PHE A 124 -11.66 -9.43 -0.58
N VAL A 125 -11.41 -10.58 -1.20
CA VAL A 125 -10.32 -11.49 -0.87
C VAL A 125 -9.36 -11.49 -2.05
N ARG A 126 -8.08 -11.28 -1.77
CA ARG A 126 -7.02 -11.27 -2.78
C ARG A 126 -5.92 -12.24 -2.43
N GLU A 127 -5.54 -13.09 -3.38
CA GLU A 127 -4.29 -13.84 -3.35
C GLU A 127 -3.13 -12.95 -3.78
N PHE A 128 -1.99 -13.15 -3.14
CA PHE A 128 -0.72 -12.52 -3.49
C PHE A 128 0.43 -13.51 -3.34
N LYS A 129 1.52 -13.24 -4.06
CA LYS A 129 2.78 -13.98 -3.94
C LYS A 129 3.80 -13.11 -3.18
N GLY A 130 4.96 -13.66 -2.84
CA GLY A 130 6.04 -12.88 -2.22
C GLY A 130 6.45 -11.68 -3.07
N VAL A 131 7.28 -10.80 -2.49
CA VAL A 131 7.85 -9.66 -3.23
C VAL A 131 8.75 -10.23 -4.34
N ASP A 132 8.50 -9.85 -5.59
CA ASP A 132 9.35 -10.28 -6.70
C ASP A 132 10.72 -9.58 -6.66
N ALA A 133 11.69 -10.12 -7.42
CA ALA A 133 13.02 -9.53 -7.55
C ALA A 133 13.03 -8.12 -8.14
N GLU A 134 11.91 -7.69 -8.74
CA GLU A 134 11.70 -6.34 -9.30
C GLU A 134 11.19 -5.35 -8.24
N GLY A 135 10.90 -5.82 -7.02
CA GLY A 135 10.43 -5.00 -5.90
C GLY A 135 8.98 -4.54 -6.06
N LEU A 136 8.20 -5.15 -6.97
CA LEU A 136 6.77 -4.89 -7.06
C LEU A 136 6.07 -5.49 -5.84
N HIS A 137 5.14 -4.72 -5.28
CA HIS A 137 4.40 -5.18 -4.12
C HIS A 137 3.58 -6.44 -4.47
N PRO A 138 3.52 -7.45 -3.59
CA PRO A 138 2.73 -8.69 -3.71
C PRO A 138 1.31 -8.57 -4.30
N LEU A 139 0.66 -7.43 -4.07
CA LEU A 139 -0.73 -7.15 -4.43
C LEU A 139 -0.85 -6.39 -5.77
N GLN A 140 0.25 -5.84 -6.29
CA GLN A 140 0.34 -5.14 -7.57
C GLN A 140 0.82 -6.05 -8.71
N GLY A 141 1.42 -7.20 -8.40
CA GLY A 141 1.89 -8.15 -9.40
C GLY A 141 0.77 -8.66 -10.31
N PRO A 142 1.01 -8.81 -11.62
CA PRO A 142 0.07 -9.43 -12.54
C PRO A 142 -0.09 -10.91 -12.19
N GLY A 143 -1.20 -11.29 -11.56
CA GLY A 143 -1.49 -12.70 -11.27
C GLY A 143 -2.18 -12.99 -9.94
N GLY A 144 -2.33 -12.00 -9.04
CA GLY A 144 -3.12 -12.18 -7.83
C GLY A 144 -4.61 -12.36 -8.14
N LEU A 145 -5.24 -13.40 -7.62
CA LEU A 145 -6.67 -13.63 -7.79
C LEU A 145 -7.46 -12.69 -6.87
N LEU A 146 -8.40 -11.92 -7.42
CA LEU A 146 -9.30 -11.05 -6.66
C LEU A 146 -10.72 -11.60 -6.71
N ARG A 147 -11.36 -11.73 -5.55
CA ARG A 147 -12.76 -12.14 -5.42
C ARG A 147 -13.52 -11.14 -4.55
N GLU A 148 -14.62 -10.60 -5.07
CA GLU A 148 -15.59 -9.85 -4.26
C GLU A 148 -16.43 -10.84 -3.45
N VAL A 149 -16.72 -10.50 -2.19
CA VAL A 149 -17.47 -11.35 -1.26
C VAL A 149 -18.52 -10.52 -0.54
N ALA A 150 -19.61 -11.18 -0.11
CA ALA A 150 -20.77 -10.48 0.43
C ALA A 150 -20.45 -9.70 1.71
N ASP A 151 -19.68 -10.29 2.62
CA ASP A 151 -19.41 -9.71 3.93
C ASP A 151 -18.07 -10.19 4.53
N ARG A 152 -17.78 -9.66 5.72
CA ARG A 152 -16.57 -9.98 6.50
C ARG A 152 -16.49 -11.46 6.89
N LEU A 153 -17.62 -12.11 7.19
CA LEU A 153 -17.63 -13.50 7.62
C LEU A 153 -17.38 -14.45 6.44
N ALA A 154 -17.97 -14.16 5.29
CA ALA A 154 -17.67 -14.85 4.04
C ALA A 154 -16.19 -14.71 3.67
N ALA A 155 -15.62 -13.51 3.84
CA ALA A 155 -14.19 -13.27 3.64
C ALA A 155 -13.33 -14.14 4.58
N ALA A 156 -13.67 -14.18 5.87
CA ALA A 156 -12.94 -14.96 6.87
C ALA A 156 -12.96 -16.47 6.56
N ARG A 157 -14.12 -17.02 6.17
CA ARG A 157 -14.25 -18.44 5.79
C ARG A 157 -13.39 -18.79 4.58
N ILE A 158 -13.31 -17.90 3.60
CA ILE A 158 -12.46 -18.10 2.42
C ILE A 158 -10.97 -18.08 2.81
N LEU A 159 -10.55 -17.16 3.69
CA LEU A 159 -9.17 -17.15 4.20
C LEU A 159 -8.83 -18.43 4.98
N GLU A 160 -9.74 -18.91 5.82
CA GLU A 160 -9.56 -20.17 6.56
C GLU A 160 -9.43 -21.37 5.63
N GLY A 161 -10.25 -21.44 4.58
CA GLY A 161 -10.13 -22.44 3.53
C GLY A 161 -8.78 -22.37 2.81
N PHE A 162 -8.32 -21.16 2.45
CA PHE A 162 -7.02 -20.95 1.82
C PHE A 162 -5.85 -21.37 2.72
N ALA A 163 -5.90 -21.02 4.00
CA ALA A 163 -4.91 -21.45 5.00
C ALA A 163 -4.87 -22.98 5.15
N SER A 164 -5.99 -23.65 4.87
CA SER A 164 -6.11 -25.11 4.86
C SER A 164 -5.69 -25.76 3.52
N GLY A 165 -5.30 -24.96 2.52
CA GLY A 165 -4.85 -25.43 1.21
C GLY A 165 -5.93 -25.49 0.13
N LEU A 166 -7.13 -24.96 0.38
CA LEU A 166 -8.14 -24.83 -0.67
C LEU A 166 -7.76 -23.69 -1.63
N PRO A 167 -7.83 -23.92 -2.95
CA PRO A 167 -7.53 -22.88 -3.92
C PRO A 167 -8.56 -21.76 -3.85
N LEU A 168 -8.12 -20.51 -4.08
CA LEU A 168 -9.03 -19.41 -4.30
C LEU A 168 -9.66 -19.56 -5.69
N GLU A 169 -10.94 -19.89 -5.76
CA GLU A 169 -11.65 -19.96 -7.04
C GLU A 169 -11.85 -18.56 -7.63
N ARG A 170 -11.58 -18.44 -8.94
CA ARG A 170 -11.84 -17.20 -9.69
C ARG A 170 -13.35 -17.00 -9.71
N SER A 171 -13.83 -15.88 -9.17
CA SER A 171 -15.25 -15.52 -9.29
C SER A 171 -15.56 -15.39 -10.79
N GLY A 172 -16.30 -16.34 -11.35
CA GLY A 172 -16.85 -16.22 -12.69
C GLY A 172 -17.85 -15.07 -12.70
N GLY A 173 -17.50 -13.97 -13.37
CA GLY A 173 -18.32 -12.76 -13.35
C GLY A 173 -17.75 -11.58 -14.12
N MET A 174 -17.13 -11.82 -15.28
CA MET A 174 -17.13 -10.92 -16.44
C MET A 174 -16.67 -11.77 -17.61
N GLN A 175 -17.60 -12.50 -18.24
CA GLN A 175 -17.39 -12.91 -19.62
C GLN A 175 -17.43 -11.61 -20.42
N ASP A 176 -16.27 -11.13 -20.87
CA ASP A 176 -16.19 -10.42 -22.15
C ASP A 176 -16.55 -11.43 -23.24
N GLN A 177 -17.83 -11.78 -23.30
CA GLN A 177 -18.43 -12.30 -24.50
C GLN A 177 -18.92 -11.05 -25.24
N PRO A 178 -18.32 -10.67 -26.38
CA PRO A 178 -18.96 -9.68 -27.24
C PRO A 178 -20.38 -10.16 -27.51
N PRO A 179 -21.39 -9.26 -27.52
CA PRO A 179 -22.77 -9.68 -27.70
C PRO A 179 -22.82 -10.56 -28.95
N ALA A 180 -23.18 -11.83 -28.74
CA ALA A 180 -23.66 -12.67 -29.81
C ALA A 180 -24.90 -11.96 -30.32
N SER A 181 -24.74 -11.21 -31.41
CA SER A 181 -25.86 -10.67 -32.16
C SER A 181 -26.81 -11.82 -32.42
N GLU A 182 -27.96 -11.76 -31.77
CA GLU A 182 -29.07 -12.67 -31.97
C GLU A 182 -29.41 -12.71 -33.46
N MET A 183 -29.16 -13.87 -34.05
CA MET A 183 -30.15 -14.65 -34.79
C MET A 183 -31.44 -13.88 -35.08
N SER A 184 -31.52 -13.27 -36.27
CA SER A 184 -32.79 -13.01 -36.93
C SER A 184 -33.04 -14.17 -37.89
N ASP A 185 -33.85 -15.12 -37.43
CA ASP A 185 -34.42 -16.18 -38.23
C ASP A 185 -35.78 -15.67 -38.72
N GLU A 186 -35.93 -15.39 -40.02
CA GLU A 186 -37.26 -15.17 -40.59
C GLU A 186 -37.30 -15.55 -42.08
N GLY A 187 -38.01 -16.64 -42.36
CA GLY A 187 -39.01 -16.63 -43.42
C GLY A 187 -38.61 -17.17 -44.79
N SER A 188 -38.78 -18.49 -44.95
CA SER A 188 -39.59 -19.09 -46.02
C SER A 188 -39.34 -18.64 -47.47
N SER A 189 -38.73 -19.51 -48.27
CA SER A 189 -39.08 -19.62 -49.70
C SER A 189 -39.08 -21.07 -50.16
N THR A 190 -40.26 -21.45 -50.62
CA THR A 190 -40.83 -22.71 -51.09
C THR A 190 -40.03 -23.43 -52.18
N PRO A 191 -40.06 -24.78 -52.26
CA PRO A 191 -39.52 -25.51 -53.42
C PRO A 191 -40.55 -25.54 -54.56
N ALA A 192 -40.20 -24.98 -55.72
CA ALA A 192 -40.97 -25.17 -56.95
C ALA A 192 -40.39 -26.33 -57.76
N SER A 193 -40.99 -27.50 -57.56
CA SER A 193 -40.99 -28.61 -58.51
C SER A 193 -41.96 -28.28 -59.63
N SER A 194 -41.48 -28.26 -60.87
CA SER A 194 -42.29 -28.40 -62.09
C SER A 194 -41.55 -29.35 -63.03
N GLY A 195 -42.22 -30.44 -63.37
CA GLY A 195 -41.70 -31.57 -64.14
C GLY A 195 -41.58 -31.35 -65.66
N PRO A 196 -41.41 -32.44 -66.41
CA PRO A 196 -40.83 -32.45 -67.77
C PRO A 196 -41.87 -32.28 -68.88
N ASN A 197 -41.43 -31.69 -69.99
CA ASN A 197 -41.79 -32.02 -71.39
C ASN A 197 -40.92 -31.21 -72.36
#